data_AF-A0A8J6PE58-F1
#
_entry.id   AF-A0A8J6PE58-F1
#
_cell.length_a   1.000
_cell.length_b   1.000
_cell.length_c   1.000
_cell.angle_alpha   90.00
_cell.angle_beta   90.00
_cell.angle_gamma   90.00
#
_symmetry.space_group_name_H-M   'P 1'
#
loop_
_entity.id
_entity.type
_entity.pdbx_description
1 polymer ?
#
loop_
_entity_poly.entity_id
_entity_poly.type
_entity_poly.pdbx_seq_one_letter_code
_entity_poly.pdbx_strand_id
1 'polypeptide(L)'
;FAAHRAVVDVDPELGLVHVRQIATGQDVGRALNPLQVVGQIEGGIAQGVGLAVMEEIVVDGGKVLNPSFTDYLIPTALDMPEVAATLIEQPEPGAPFGAKGVGEPPTISSTPAVVAAIRAATGLDLTRVPVRPDDIALH
;
A
#
# COMPACT_ATOMS: atom_id res chain seq x y z
N PHE A 1 -2.76 -13.71 8.51
CA PHE A 1 -3.73 -12.58 8.47
C PHE A 1 -2.95 -11.27 8.54
N ALA A 2 -3.44 -10.19 7.95
CA ALA A 2 -2.83 -8.87 8.07
C ALA A 2 -3.91 -7.79 8.21
N ALA A 3 -3.63 -6.77 9.02
CA ALA A 3 -4.44 -5.57 9.16
C ALA A 3 -3.55 -4.33 8.97
N HIS A 4 -4.05 -3.36 8.21
CA HIS A 4 -3.36 -2.11 7.92
C HIS A 4 -4.23 -0.92 8.31
N ARG A 5 -3.60 0.11 8.86
CA ARG A 5 -4.19 1.43 9.09
C ARG A 5 -3.28 2.47 8.44
N ALA A 6 -3.80 3.25 7.51
CA ALA A 6 -3.08 4.37 6.91
C ALA A 6 -3.42 5.68 7.61
N VAL A 7 -2.45 6.60 7.64
CA VAL A 7 -2.64 8.03 7.93
C VAL A 7 -2.24 8.78 6.67
N VAL A 8 -3.10 9.66 6.21
CA VAL A 8 -2.87 10.46 5.00
C VAL A 8 -3.12 11.94 5.29
N ASP A 9 -2.33 12.79 4.66
CA ASP A 9 -2.67 14.19 4.46
C ASP A 9 -3.21 14.35 3.05
N VAL A 10 -4.31 15.09 2.89
CA VAL A 10 -4.92 15.38 1.59
C VAL A 10 -5.06 16.89 1.45
N ASP A 11 -4.53 17.42 0.35
CA ASP A 11 -4.84 18.77 -0.12
C ASP A 11 -6.07 18.69 -1.03
N PRO A 12 -7.25 19.19 -0.60
CA PRO A 12 -8.45 19.10 -1.42
C PRO A 12 -8.46 20.06 -2.61
N GLU A 13 -7.66 21.14 -2.58
CA GLU A 13 -7.59 22.11 -3.69
C GLU A 13 -6.70 21.59 -4.82
N LEU A 14 -5.59 20.95 -4.48
CA LEU A 14 -4.63 20.41 -5.44
C LEU A 14 -4.84 18.91 -5.74
N GLY A 15 -5.65 18.22 -4.93
CA GLY A 15 -5.84 16.77 -5.00
C GLY A 15 -4.60 15.96 -4.61
N LEU A 16 -3.61 16.59 -3.96
CA LEU A 16 -2.38 15.91 -3.56
C LEU A 16 -2.62 15.06 -2.32
N VAL A 17 -2.16 13.82 -2.37
CA VAL A 17 -2.22 12.88 -1.25
C VAL A 17 -0.80 12.55 -0.81
N HIS A 18 -0.54 12.67 0.49
CA HIS A 18 0.71 12.23 1.09
C HIS A 18 0.42 11.18 2.17
N VAL A 19 0.92 9.96 1.95
CA VAL A 19 0.76 8.86 2.91
C VAL A 19 1.81 9.02 4.00
N ARG A 20 1.39 9.40 5.20
CA ARG A 20 2.29 9.72 6.33
C ARG A 20 2.81 8.48 7.02
N GLN A 21 1.90 7.53 7.29
CA GLN A 21 2.21 6.34 8.07
C GLN A 21 1.32 5.19 7.65
N ILE A 22 1.86 3.98 7.66
CA ILE A 22 1.10 2.74 7.62
C ILE A 22 1.48 1.91 8.85
N ALA A 23 0.48 1.66 9.69
CA ALA A 23 0.60 0.72 10.81
C ALA A 23 0.10 -0.65 10.38
N THR A 24 0.89 -1.69 10.65
CA THR A 24 0.63 -3.07 10.22
C THR A 24 0.66 -4.02 11.39
N GLY A 25 -0.40 -4.82 11.55
CA GLY A 25 -0.38 -6.03 12.38
C GLY A 25 -0.48 -7.25 11.48
N GLN A 26 0.54 -8.10 11.47
CA GLN A 26 0.55 -9.29 10.60
C GLN A 26 0.85 -10.56 11.40
N ASP A 27 -0.04 -11.54 11.26
CA ASP A 27 0.17 -12.91 11.72
C ASP A 27 1.09 -13.65 10.76
N VAL A 28 2.31 -13.92 11.25
CA VAL A 28 3.42 -14.52 10.50
C VAL A 28 3.66 -15.98 10.87
N GLY A 29 2.81 -16.55 11.73
CA GLY A 29 3.06 -17.86 12.32
C GLY A 29 4.25 -17.79 13.27
N ARG A 30 5.41 -18.21 12.79
CA ARG A 30 6.70 -18.05 13.46
C ARG A 30 7.65 -17.26 12.55
N ALA A 31 8.18 -16.16 13.06
CA ALA A 31 9.16 -15.35 12.33
C ALA A 31 10.52 -16.06 12.30
N LEU A 32 10.83 -16.71 11.18
CA LEU A 32 12.13 -17.39 11.00
C LEU A 32 13.29 -16.41 10.92
N ASN A 33 13.06 -15.27 10.25
CA ASN A 33 13.99 -14.15 10.18
C ASN A 33 13.19 -12.84 10.32
N PRO A 34 13.08 -12.28 11.53
CA PRO A 34 12.29 -11.08 11.77
C PRO A 34 12.68 -9.89 10.89
N LEU A 35 13.98 -9.69 10.61
CA LEU A 35 14.45 -8.60 9.77
C LEU A 35 13.96 -8.74 8.32
N GLN A 36 14.00 -9.95 7.75
CA GLN A 36 13.48 -10.18 6.40
C GLN A 36 11.95 -10.06 6.35
N VAL A 37 11.26 -10.47 7.41
CA VAL A 37 9.79 -10.30 7.51
C VAL A 37 9.44 -8.80 7.49
N VAL A 38 10.17 -7.97 8.24
CA VAL A 38 9.99 -6.52 8.22
C VAL A 38 10.25 -5.95 6.82
N GLY A 39 11.32 -6.36 6.15
CA GLY A 39 11.59 -5.91 4.77
C GLY A 39 10.52 -6.31 3.76
N GLN A 40 9.87 -7.47 3.93
CA GLN A 40 8.70 -7.87 3.12
C GLN A 40 7.49 -6.97 3.39
N ILE A 41 7.26 -6.61 4.66
CA ILE A 41 6.18 -5.68 5.04
C ILE A 41 6.43 -4.31 4.41
N GLU A 42 7.63 -3.76 4.53
CA GLU A 42 8.01 -2.47 3.93
C GLU A 42 7.87 -2.49 2.41
N GLY A 43 8.38 -3.54 1.75
CA GLY A 43 8.31 -3.68 0.30
C GLY A 43 6.88 -3.81 -0.23
N GLY A 44 6.03 -4.61 0.43
CA GLY A 44 4.64 -4.74 0.02
C GLY A 44 3.80 -3.49 0.34
N ILE A 45 4.15 -2.75 1.41
CA ILE A 45 3.58 -1.42 1.67
C ILE A 45 3.97 -0.44 0.56
N ALA A 46 5.22 -0.44 0.10
CA ALA A 46 5.65 0.39 -1.03
C ALA A 46 4.78 0.11 -2.26
N GLN A 47 4.61 -1.16 -2.62
CA GLN A 47 3.75 -1.56 -3.74
C GLN A 47 2.29 -1.11 -3.57
N GLY A 48 1.74 -1.22 -2.36
CA GLY A 48 0.36 -0.83 -2.12
C GLY A 48 0.16 0.69 -2.11
N VAL A 49 1.14 1.47 -1.65
CA VAL A 49 1.15 2.93 -1.80
C VAL A 49 1.22 3.30 -3.27
N GLY A 50 2.13 2.69 -4.02
CA GLY A 50 2.26 2.86 -5.47
C GLY A 50 0.93 2.61 -6.16
N LEU A 51 0.33 1.43 -5.97
CA LEU A 51 -0.98 1.10 -6.55
C LEU A 51 -2.10 2.05 -6.10
N ALA A 52 -2.08 2.54 -4.86
CA ALA A 52 -3.16 3.38 -4.34
C ALA A 52 -3.19 4.77 -4.97
N VAL A 53 -2.02 5.39 -5.23
CA VAL A 53 -1.95 6.83 -5.60
C VAL A 53 -0.97 7.17 -6.74
N MET A 54 -0.26 6.21 -7.32
CA MET A 54 0.79 6.49 -8.33
C MET A 54 0.68 5.63 -9.60
N GLU A 55 0.60 4.31 -9.44
CA GLU A 55 0.82 3.34 -10.50
C GLU A 55 -0.44 3.12 -11.34
N GLU A 56 -0.32 3.31 -12.66
CA GLU A 56 -1.37 2.98 -13.61
C GLU A 56 -0.78 2.62 -14.97
N ILE A 57 -1.26 1.55 -15.57
CA ILE A 57 -0.95 1.22 -16.97
C ILE A 57 -2.02 1.85 -17.86
N VAL A 58 -1.61 2.77 -18.73
CA VAL A 58 -2.52 3.40 -19.69
C VAL A 58 -2.46 2.63 -21.01
N VAL A 59 -3.60 2.10 -21.45
CA VAL A 59 -3.72 1.33 -22.69
C VAL A 59 -4.67 2.01 -23.66
N ASP A 60 -4.22 2.25 -24.89
CA ASP A 60 -5.05 2.74 -25.98
C ASP A 60 -4.74 1.97 -27.28
N GLY A 61 -5.78 1.58 -28.01
CA GLY A 61 -5.65 0.78 -29.24
C GLY A 61 -4.85 -0.52 -29.08
N GLY A 62 -4.85 -1.11 -27.89
CA GLY A 62 -4.06 -2.32 -27.57
C GLY A 62 -2.58 -2.07 -27.31
N LYS A 63 -2.14 -0.80 -27.17
CA LYS A 63 -0.76 -0.42 -26.87
C LYS A 63 -0.67 0.24 -25.50
N VAL A 64 0.37 -0.10 -24.75
CA VAL A 64 0.72 0.61 -23.51
C VAL A 64 1.33 1.96 -23.88
N LEU A 65 0.76 3.04 -23.36
CA LEU A 65 1.17 4.41 -23.65
C LEU A 65 2.31 4.89 -22.73
N ASN A 66 2.45 4.29 -21.55
CA ASN A 66 3.46 4.65 -20.54
C ASN A 66 4.38 3.46 -20.15
N PRO A 67 5.10 2.83 -21.09
CA PRO A 67 5.92 1.64 -20.80
C PRO A 67 7.27 1.96 -20.12
N SER A 68 7.53 3.22 -19.76
CA SER A 68 8.79 3.68 -19.18
C SER A 68 8.63 4.00 -17.69
N PHE A 69 9.71 3.93 -16.91
CA PHE A 69 9.69 4.35 -15.49
C PHE A 69 9.59 5.87 -15.28
N THR A 70 9.61 6.66 -16.36
CA THR A 70 9.32 8.10 -16.29
C THR A 70 7.81 8.33 -16.25
N ASP A 71 7.06 7.52 -17.01
CA ASP A 71 5.62 7.70 -17.23
C ASP A 71 4.76 6.70 -16.42
N TYR A 72 5.37 5.60 -15.96
CA TYR A 72 4.82 4.69 -14.96
C TYR A 72 5.51 4.98 -13.62
N LEU A 73 4.81 5.74 -12.77
CA LEU A 73 5.37 6.24 -11.53
C LEU A 73 5.42 5.13 -10.47
N ILE A 74 6.63 4.72 -10.09
CA ILE A 74 6.88 3.87 -8.93
C ILE A 74 7.28 4.73 -7.72
N PRO A 75 6.92 4.34 -6.49
CA PRO A 75 7.34 5.05 -5.30
C PRO A 75 8.85 5.19 -5.18
N THR A 76 9.30 6.39 -4.83
CA THR A 76 10.69 6.66 -4.45
C THR A 76 10.88 6.53 -2.94
N ALA A 77 12.11 6.65 -2.47
CA ALA A 77 12.40 6.69 -1.03
C ALA A 77 11.72 7.85 -0.29
N LEU A 78 11.37 8.94 -1.00
CA LEU A 78 10.67 10.09 -0.42
C LEU A 78 9.16 9.89 -0.33
N ASP A 79 8.63 8.93 -1.09
CA ASP A 79 7.20 8.59 -1.09
C ASP A 79 6.86 7.50 -0.05
N MET A 80 7.89 6.89 0.54
CA MET A 80 7.71 5.86 1.55
C MET A 80 7.13 6.44 2.85
N PRO A 81 6.00 5.92 3.34
CA PRO A 81 5.46 6.31 4.64
C PRO A 81 6.32 5.75 5.77
N GLU A 82 6.15 6.31 6.97
CA GLU A 82 6.61 5.63 8.18
C GLU A 82 5.88 4.27 8.33
N VAL A 83 6.62 3.18 8.49
CA VAL A 83 6.06 1.84 8.67
C VAL A 83 6.14 1.42 10.14
N ALA A 84 4.99 1.29 10.79
CA ALA A 84 4.88 0.80 12.16
C ALA A 84 4.38 -0.66 12.16
N ALA A 85 5.31 -1.62 12.14
CA ALA A 85 4.98 -3.04 12.03
C ALA A 85 4.97 -3.78 13.38
N THR A 86 3.92 -4.57 13.62
CA THR A 86 3.80 -5.52 14.73
C THR A 86 3.65 -6.93 14.18
N LEU A 87 4.61 -7.80 14.54
CA LEU A 87 4.57 -9.21 14.17
C LEU A 87 3.76 -9.98 15.21
N ILE A 88 2.70 -10.65 14.76
CA ILE A 88 1.86 -11.52 15.58
C ILE A 88 2.32 -12.95 15.32
N GLU A 89 2.81 -13.63 16.37
CA GLU A 89 3.27 -15.00 16.24
C GLU A 89 2.20 -15.98 16.75
N GLN A 90 1.50 -16.61 15.80
CA GLN A 90 0.51 -17.65 16.04
C GLN A 90 0.86 -18.88 15.18
N PRO A 91 1.74 -19.77 15.67
CA PRO A 91 2.28 -20.87 14.87
C PRO A 91 1.21 -21.73 14.20
N GLU A 92 1.38 -22.02 12.91
CA GLU A 92 0.44 -22.87 12.14
C GLU A 92 0.68 -24.36 12.45
N PRO A 93 -0.30 -25.09 13.00
CA PRO A 93 -0.16 -26.53 13.23
C PRO A 93 0.08 -27.28 11.92
N GLY A 94 1.20 -28.01 11.83
CA GLY A 94 1.56 -28.80 10.65
C GLY A 94 2.41 -28.06 9.62
N ALA A 95 2.62 -26.75 9.75
CA ALA A 95 3.61 -26.05 8.94
C ALA A 95 5.03 -26.27 9.49
N PRO A 96 6.06 -26.37 8.62
CA PRO A 96 7.45 -26.41 9.06
C PRO A 96 7.76 -25.24 10.00
N PHE A 97 8.21 -25.58 11.21
CA PHE A 97 8.51 -24.62 12.28
C PHE A 97 7.32 -23.73 12.72
N GLY A 98 6.10 -24.00 12.24
CA GLY A 98 4.91 -23.17 12.48
C GLY A 98 4.87 -21.85 11.68
N ALA A 99 5.71 -21.70 10.66
CA ALA A 99 5.81 -20.47 9.86
C ALA A 99 4.63 -20.31 8.88
N LYS A 100 4.23 -19.07 8.60
CA LYS A 100 3.25 -18.71 7.56
C LYS A 100 3.91 -17.83 6.49
N GLY A 101 3.30 -17.77 5.30
CA GLY A 101 3.74 -16.86 4.24
C GLY A 101 3.49 -15.39 4.61
N VAL A 102 4.46 -14.52 4.29
CA VAL A 102 4.43 -13.10 4.72
C VAL A 102 4.56 -12.07 3.60
N GLY A 103 4.92 -12.48 2.39
CA GLY A 103 5.30 -11.55 1.32
C GLY A 103 4.13 -10.79 0.68
N GLU A 104 3.04 -11.49 0.36
CA GLU A 104 1.89 -10.89 -0.32
C GLU A 104 0.92 -10.10 0.57
N PRO A 105 0.64 -10.49 1.84
CA PRO A 105 -0.35 -9.80 2.67
C PRO A 105 -0.20 -8.28 2.82
N PRO A 106 1.03 -7.71 2.93
CA PRO A 106 1.25 -6.26 2.96
C PRO A 106 0.78 -5.57 1.69
N THR A 107 1.03 -6.14 0.50
CA THR A 107 0.60 -5.58 -0.79
C THR A 107 -0.92 -5.61 -0.96
N ILE A 108 -1.59 -6.65 -0.43
CA ILE A 108 -3.03 -6.84 -0.60
C ILE A 108 -3.83 -5.78 0.17
N SER A 109 -3.47 -5.51 1.42
CA SER A 109 -4.33 -4.75 2.34
C SER A 109 -3.85 -3.31 2.64
N SER A 110 -2.63 -2.94 2.26
CA SER A 110 -2.15 -1.57 2.35
C SER A 110 -2.87 -0.64 1.36
N THR A 111 -3.04 -1.05 0.09
CA THR A 111 -3.77 -0.29 -0.94
C THR A 111 -5.17 0.15 -0.47
N PRO A 112 -6.08 -0.76 -0.06
CA PRO A 112 -7.39 -0.35 0.40
C PRO A 112 -7.35 0.46 1.71
N ALA A 113 -6.35 0.27 2.57
CA ALA A 113 -6.20 1.08 3.78
C ALA A 113 -5.88 2.56 3.45
N VAL A 114 -5.00 2.80 2.46
CA VAL A 114 -4.72 4.14 1.95
C VAL A 114 -5.98 4.77 1.37
N VAL A 115 -6.68 4.07 0.46
CA VAL A 115 -7.91 4.59 -0.16
C VAL A 115 -8.99 4.86 0.90
N ALA A 116 -9.16 3.99 1.89
CA ALA A 116 -10.10 4.22 2.99
C ALA A 116 -9.75 5.46 3.81
N ALA A 117 -8.46 5.72 4.05
CA ALA A 117 -8.01 6.92 4.75
C ALA A 117 -8.27 8.19 3.91
N ILE A 118 -8.06 8.13 2.58
CA ILE A 118 -8.41 9.25 1.68
C ILE A 118 -9.91 9.52 1.73
N ARG A 119 -10.75 8.49 1.59
CA ARG A 119 -12.22 8.63 1.72
C ARG A 119 -12.62 9.24 3.06
N ALA A 120 -11.96 8.84 4.15
CA ALA A 120 -12.23 9.42 5.47
C ALA A 120 -11.81 10.89 5.57
N ALA A 121 -10.73 11.29 4.88
CA ALA A 121 -10.24 12.66 4.86
C ALA A 121 -11.07 13.59 3.95
N THR A 122 -11.58 13.08 2.82
CA THR A 122 -12.28 13.89 1.80
C THR A 122 -13.80 13.76 1.82
N GLY A 123 -14.33 12.66 2.34
CA GLY A 123 -15.76 12.31 2.25
C GLY A 123 -16.20 11.82 0.86
N LEU A 124 -15.28 11.69 -0.11
CA LEU A 124 -15.59 11.30 -1.48
C LEU A 124 -15.78 9.77 -1.62
N ASP A 125 -16.66 9.35 -2.52
CA ASP A 125 -16.86 7.93 -2.85
C ASP A 125 -15.85 7.45 -3.92
N LEU A 126 -14.60 7.28 -3.50
CA LEU A 126 -13.49 6.90 -4.38
C LEU A 126 -13.47 5.40 -4.62
N THR A 127 -14.02 4.89 -5.72
CA THR A 127 -14.21 3.43 -5.94
C THR A 127 -13.13 2.76 -6.80
N ARG A 128 -12.14 3.51 -7.28
CA ARG A 128 -11.05 3.02 -8.15
C ARG A 128 -9.68 3.43 -7.62
N VAL A 129 -8.66 2.71 -8.08
CA VAL A 129 -7.25 3.06 -7.89
C VAL A 129 -6.52 3.10 -9.24
N PRO A 130 -5.43 3.88 -9.36
CA PRO A 130 -4.97 4.84 -8.36
C PRO A 130 -5.96 6.00 -8.21
N VAL A 131 -6.01 6.59 -7.01
CA VAL A 131 -6.71 7.84 -6.75
C VAL A 131 -5.86 8.95 -7.34
N ARG A 132 -6.34 9.60 -8.40
CA ARG A 132 -5.62 10.67 -9.08
C ARG A 132 -5.97 12.02 -8.45
N PRO A 133 -5.12 13.06 -8.61
CA PRO A 133 -5.46 14.41 -8.16
C PRO A 133 -6.80 14.91 -8.69
N ASP A 134 -7.11 14.64 -9.95
CA ASP A 134 -8.39 15.00 -10.59
C ASP A 134 -9.61 14.28 -9.98
N ASP A 135 -9.41 13.16 -9.27
CA ASP A 135 -10.48 12.48 -8.53
C ASP A 135 -10.86 13.23 -7.24
N ILE A 136 -10.04 14.21 -6.83
CA ILE A 136 -10.21 15.00 -5.61
C ILE A 136 -10.45 16.49 -5.92
N ALA A 137 -9.63 17.10 -6.80
CA ALA A 137 -9.50 18.54 -6.97
C ALA A 137 -10.60 19.25 -7.81
N LEU A 138 -11.79 18.66 -8.01
CA LEU A 138 -12.81 19.16 -8.93
C LEU A 138 -14.06 19.75 -8.26
N HIS A 139 -13.88 20.51 -7.18
CA HIS A 139 -14.96 21.28 -6.53
C HIS A 139 -14.69 22.78 -6.50
#